data_AF-A0A1Y3PAS2-F1
#
_entry.id   AF-A0A1Y3PAS2-F1
#
_cell.length_a   1.000
_cell.length_b   1.000
_cell.length_c   1.000
_cell.angle_alpha   90.00
_cell.angle_beta   90.00
_cell.angle_gamma   90.00
#
_symmetry.space_group_name_H-M   'P 1'
#
loop_
_entity.id
_entity.type
_entity.pdbx_description
1 polymer ?
#
loop_
_entity_poly.entity_id
_entity_poly.type
_entity_poly.pdbx_seq_one_letter_code
_entity_poly.pdbx_strand_id
1 'polypeptide(L)' 'MPTDWHSNSITRATPVDETYKNTQNVRRFMLEQCGAGFKFDRDFMAWIRNEIPKTMGDVADEWRRRQA' A
#
# COMPACT_ATOMS: atom_id res chain seq x y z
N MET A 1 -7.33 -8.77 14.62
CA MET A 1 -7.57 -9.70 13.50
C MET A 1 -6.61 -9.33 12.39
N PRO A 2 -5.86 -10.27 11.81
CA PRO A 2 -4.98 -9.95 10.69
C PRO A 2 -5.79 -9.44 9.51
N THR A 3 -5.22 -8.49 8.76
CA THR A 3 -5.87 -7.93 7.59
C THR A 3 -5.97 -9.01 6.51
N ASP A 4 -7.19 -9.32 6.04
CA ASP A 4 -7.35 -10.15 4.85
C ASP A 4 -7.05 -9.29 3.60
N TRP A 5 -5.79 -9.31 3.20
CA TRP A 5 -5.28 -8.62 2.02
C TRP A 5 -5.86 -9.14 0.69
N HIS A 6 -6.57 -10.28 0.67
CA HIS A 6 -7.14 -10.87 -0.53
C HIS A 6 -8.62 -10.54 -0.74
N SER A 7 -9.41 -10.46 0.33
CA SER A 7 -10.88 -10.45 0.21
C SER A 7 -11.55 -9.14 0.66
N ASN A 8 -10.95 -8.40 1.59
CA ASN A 8 -11.59 -7.22 2.17
C ASN A 8 -11.28 -5.95 1.38
N SER A 9 -12.24 -5.04 1.27
CA SER A 9 -12.01 -3.72 0.67
C SER A 9 -10.89 -2.99 1.40
N ILE A 10 -9.82 -2.67 0.66
CA ILE A 10 -8.72 -1.85 1.18
C ILE A 10 -9.15 -0.40 1.14
N THR A 11 -8.99 0.28 2.27
CA THR A 11 -9.33 1.69 2.42
C THR A 11 -8.08 2.46 2.82
N ARG A 12 -8.13 3.79 2.74
CA ARG A 12 -7.04 4.63 3.24
C ARG A 12 -6.74 4.40 4.72
N ALA A 13 -7.72 3.97 5.51
CA ALA A 13 -7.56 3.69 6.94
C ALA A 13 -7.05 2.27 7.26
N THR A 14 -6.92 1.39 6.25
CA THR A 14 -6.43 0.02 6.46
C THR A 14 -4.99 0.07 6.98
N PRO A 15 -4.71 -0.47 8.18
CA PRO A 15 -3.35 -0.51 8.72
C PRO A 15 -2.46 -1.42 7.88
N VAL A 16 -1.21 -1.02 7.68
CA VAL A 16 -0.14 -1.88 7.17
C VAL A 16 0.45 -2.58 8.38
N ASP A 17 0.13 -3.86 8.52
CA ASP A 17 0.66 -4.73 9.56
C ASP A 17 1.79 -5.63 9.02
N GLU A 18 2.41 -6.39 9.91
CA GLU A 18 3.45 -7.38 9.63
C GLU A 18 3.00 -8.48 8.64
N THR A 19 1.70 -8.63 8.40
CA THR A 19 1.13 -9.59 7.44
C THR A 19 0.93 -9.00 6.04
N TYR A 20 1.38 -7.76 5.81
CA TYR A 20 1.24 -7.05 4.53
C TYR A 20 1.73 -7.87 3.32
N LYS A 21 0.86 -7.94 2.29
CA LYS A 21 1.14 -8.60 1.02
C LYS A 21 0.74 -7.72 -0.14
N ASN A 22 1.57 -7.65 -1.18
CA ASN A 22 1.23 -7.03 -2.47
C ASN A 22 0.25 -7.88 -3.27
N THR A 23 -0.97 -8.03 -2.78
CA THR A 23 -2.02 -8.77 -3.50
C THR A 23 -2.57 -7.95 -4.66
N GLN A 24 -3.40 -8.58 -5.50
CA GLN A 24 -4.11 -7.87 -6.56
C GLN A 24 -5.04 -6.78 -6.01
N ASN A 25 -5.60 -6.98 -4.81
CA ASN A 25 -6.47 -6.02 -4.15
C ASN A 25 -5.70 -4.76 -3.72
N VAL A 26 -4.51 -4.93 -3.12
CA VAL A 26 -3.58 -3.82 -2.84
C VAL A 26 -3.23 -3.07 -4.12
N ARG A 27 -2.90 -3.80 -5.19
CA ARG A 27 -2.57 -3.18 -6.48
C ARG A 27 -3.75 -2.38 -7.04
N ARG A 28 -4.97 -2.89 -6.95
CA ARG A 28 -6.19 -2.18 -7.38
C ARG A 28 -6.37 -0.89 -6.60
N PHE A 29 -6.31 -0.96 -5.27
CA PHE A 29 -6.38 0.23 -4.42
C PHE A 29 -5.32 1.27 -4.80
N MET A 30 -4.07 0.85 -4.98
CA MET A 30 -2.99 1.77 -5.35
C MET A 30 -3.21 2.40 -6.72
N LEU A 31 -3.68 1.64 -7.72
CA LEU A 31 -4.03 2.20 -9.04
C LEU A 31 -5.18 3.22 -8.96
N GLU A 32 -6.17 3.00 -8.10
CA GLU A 32 -7.28 3.94 -7.87
C GLU A 32 -6.79 5.24 -7.21
N GLN A 33 -5.88 5.16 -6.24
CA GLN A 33 -5.36 6.33 -5.52
C GLN A 33 -4.25 7.09 -6.26
N CYS A 34 -3.43 6.38 -7.04
CA CYS A 34 -2.19 6.87 -7.63
C CYS A 34 -2.22 6.94 -9.16
N GLY A 35 -3.24 6.37 -9.80
CA GLY A 35 -3.39 6.33 -11.26
C GLY A 35 -2.64 5.18 -11.92
N ALA A 36 -2.84 5.05 -13.25
CA ALA A 36 -2.32 3.93 -14.06
C ALA A 36 -0.79 3.84 -14.11
N GLY A 37 -0.07 4.93 -13.79
CA GLY A 37 1.39 4.95 -13.69
C GLY A 37 1.96 4.26 -12.44
N PHE A 38 1.10 3.80 -11.53
CA PHE A 38 1.52 3.15 -10.31
C PHE A 38 2.38 1.90 -10.56
N LYS A 39 3.53 1.86 -9.87
CA LYS A 39 4.45 0.72 -9.86
C LYS A 39 5.03 0.51 -8.47
N PHE A 40 5.18 -0.76 -8.10
CA PHE A 40 6.01 -1.14 -6.97
C PHE A 40 7.46 -1.23 -7.43
N ASP A 41 8.35 -0.49 -6.76
CA ASP A 41 9.79 -0.65 -6.86
C ASP A 41 10.37 -1.17 -5.54
N ARG A 42 11.65 -1.57 -5.57
CA ARG A 42 12.30 -2.21 -4.42
C ARG A 42 12.38 -1.29 -3.21
N ASP A 43 12.69 -0.01 -3.41
CA ASP A 43 12.93 0.93 -2.33
C ASP A 43 11.61 1.38 -1.68
N PHE A 44 10.54 1.44 -2.47
CA PHE A 44 9.19 1.64 -1.96
C PHE A 44 8.73 0.45 -1.15
N MET A 45 8.99 -0.77 -1.62
CA MET A 45 8.67 -1.98 -0.89
C MET A 45 9.47 -2.16 0.40
N ALA A 46 10.72 -1.73 0.43
CA ALA A 46 11.53 -1.68 1.65
C ALA A 46 10.95 -0.69 2.66
N TRP A 47 10.53 0.49 2.20
CA TRP A 47 9.91 1.50 3.06
C TRP A 47 8.56 1.07 3.63
N ILE A 48 7.71 0.39 2.84
CA ILE A 48 6.43 -0.12 3.35
C ILE A 48 6.68 -1.07 4.54
N ARG A 49 7.67 -1.96 4.43
CA ARG A 49 8.01 -2.99 5.42
C ARG A 49 9.01 -2.58 6.51
N ASN A 50 9.31 -1.29 6.67
CA ASN A 50 10.31 -0.83 7.65
C ASN A 50 9.84 -0.83 9.12
N GLU A 51 8.80 -1.60 9.45
CA GLU A 51 8.20 -1.73 10.80
C GLU A 51 7.65 -0.43 11.42
N ILE A 52 7.71 0.70 10.72
CA ILE A 52 7.04 1.93 11.14
C ILE A 52 5.54 1.79 10.88
N PRO A 53 4.65 2.06 11.87
CA PRO A 53 3.21 2.03 11.68
C PRO A 53 2.76 2.97 10.57
N LYS A 54 1.97 2.44 9.63
CA LYS A 54 1.42 3.16 8.48
C LYS A 54 0.04 2.64 8.13
N THR A 55 -0.68 3.42 7.36
CA THR A 55 -1.92 3.05 6.70
C THR A 55 -1.72 2.94 5.20
N MET A 56 -2.65 2.29 4.50
CA MET A 56 -2.66 2.26 3.04
C MET A 56 -2.82 3.67 2.42
N GLY A 57 -3.41 4.62 3.16
CA GLY A 57 -3.39 6.04 2.81
C GLY A 57 -1.96 6.61 2.77
N ASP A 58 -1.16 6.34 3.81
CA ASP A 58 0.25 6.77 3.87
C ASP A 58 1.07 6.14 2.75
N VAL A 59 0.78 4.88 2.39
CA VAL A 59 1.42 4.19 1.26
C VAL A 59 1.11 4.90 -0.06
N ALA A 60 -0.15 5.28 -0.29
CA ALA A 60 -0.53 6.04 -1.49
C ALA A 60 0.13 7.42 -1.53
N ASP A 61 0.15 8.13 -0.42
CA ASP A 61 0.72 9.47 -0.34
C ASP A 61 2.25 9.46 -0.53
N GLU A 62 2.93 8.48 0.06
CA GLU A 62 4.37 8.30 -0.13
C GLU A 62 4.72 7.98 -1.58
N TRP A 63 3.94 7.13 -2.25
CA TRP A 63 4.18 6.87 -3.66
C TRP A 63 4.08 8.15 -4.48
N ARG A 64 3.02 8.94 -4.27
CA ARG A 64 2.80 10.22 -4.98
C ARG A 64 3.93 11.21 -4.68
N ARG A 65 4.40 11.29 -3.43
CA ARG A 65 5.54 12.11 -3.03
C ARG A 65 6.83 11.74 -3.77
N ARG A 66 7.04 10.46 -4.08
CA ARG A 66 8.22 9.98 -4.83
C ARG A 66 8.15 10.22 -6.34
N GLN A 67 6.97 10.54 -6.88
CA GLN A 67 6.81 10.84 -8.32
C GLN A 67 6.86 12.35 -8.65
N ALA A 68 6.92 13.21 -7.62
CA ALA A 68 7.12 14.65 -7.77
C ALA A 68 8.62 14.98 -7.88
#